data_AF-A0A9X3X1T9-F1
#
_entry.id   AF-A0A9X3X1T9-F1
#
_cell.length_a   1.000
_cell.length_b   1.000
_cell.length_c   1.000
_cell.angle_alpha   90.00
_cell.angle_beta   90.00
_cell.angle_gamma   90.00
#
_symmetry.space_group_name_H-M   'P 1'
#
loop_
_entity.id
_entity.type
_entity.pdbx_description
1 polymer ?
#
loop_
_entity_poly.entity_id
_entity_poly.type
_entity_poly.pdbx_seq_one_letter_code
_entity_poly.pdbx_strand_id
1 'polypeptide(L)'
;MNRTARSLALFSSFLLAACVAGTPETPARGQGAPPPLPEVKTAPPAPGMLWIPGAWHDDGVQYVWIPGRWESPRRSTQNPDG
;
A
#
# COMPACT_ATOMS: atom_id res chain seq x y z
N MET A 1 37.07 -32.28 -29.10
CA MET A 1 37.01 -31.32 -27.97
C MET A 1 36.07 -30.18 -28.38
N ASN A 2 34.74 -30.27 -28.12
CA ASN A 2 33.76 -29.21 -28.47
C ASN A 2 32.27 -29.51 -28.11
N ARG A 3 31.90 -30.68 -27.54
CA ARG A 3 30.51 -30.95 -27.14
C ARG A 3 30.07 -30.24 -25.85
N THR A 4 31.01 -29.93 -24.96
CA THR A 4 30.75 -29.33 -23.63
C THR A 4 30.43 -27.83 -23.70
N ALA A 5 31.02 -27.10 -24.64
CA ALA A 5 30.80 -25.66 -24.80
C ALA A 5 29.39 -25.32 -25.33
N ARG A 6 28.80 -26.19 -26.16
CA ARG A 6 27.44 -26.03 -26.68
C ARG A 6 26.35 -26.23 -25.62
N SER A 7 26.57 -27.16 -24.68
CA SER A 7 25.62 -27.42 -23.59
C SER A 7 25.58 -26.29 -22.56
N LEU A 8 26.71 -25.62 -22.31
CA LEU A 8 26.77 -24.51 -21.37
C LEU A 8 26.02 -23.27 -21.89
N ALA A 9 26.09 -23.02 -23.21
CA ALA A 9 25.47 -21.85 -23.82
C ALA A 9 23.93 -21.90 -23.77
N LEU A 10 23.33 -23.09 -23.92
CA LEU A 10 21.88 -23.25 -23.86
C LEU A 10 21.32 -23.12 -22.43
N PHE A 11 22.07 -23.57 -21.42
CA PHE A 11 21.65 -23.48 -20.02
C PHE A 11 21.63 -22.02 -19.52
N SER A 12 22.58 -21.20 -19.97
CA SER A 12 22.68 -19.80 -19.56
C SER A 12 21.49 -18.95 -20.01
N SER A 13 20.79 -19.32 -21.09
CA SER A 13 19.70 -18.50 -21.63
C SER A 13 18.37 -18.68 -20.88
N PHE A 14 18.20 -19.80 -20.16
CA PHE A 14 16.94 -20.13 -19.49
C PHE A 14 16.82 -19.48 -18.09
N LEU A 15 17.95 -19.13 -17.47
CA LEU A 15 18.00 -18.58 -16.11
C LEU A 15 17.60 -17.10 -16.00
N LEU A 16 17.52 -16.36 -17.11
CA LEU A 16 17.14 -14.93 -17.10
C LEU A 16 15.63 -14.66 -17.21
N ALA A 17 14.79 -15.69 -17.35
CA ALA A 17 13.41 -15.50 -17.79
C ALA A 17 12.33 -15.43 -16.68
N ALA A 18 12.63 -15.65 -15.40
CA ALA A 18 11.56 -15.85 -14.42
C ALA A 18 11.84 -15.23 -13.05
N CYS A 19 11.73 -13.91 -12.96
CA CYS A 19 11.39 -13.25 -11.70
C CYS A 19 10.71 -11.90 -11.96
N VAL A 20 9.61 -11.89 -12.72
CA VAL A 20 8.64 -10.79 -12.61
C VAL A 20 7.70 -11.18 -11.48
N ALA A 21 8.06 -10.75 -10.27
CA ALA A 21 7.13 -10.72 -9.14
C ALA A 21 6.04 -9.70 -9.50
N GLY A 22 4.77 -10.11 -9.41
CA GLY A 22 3.62 -9.28 -9.78
C GLY A 22 3.71 -7.91 -9.10
N THR A 23 3.62 -6.85 -9.89
CA THR A 23 3.46 -5.51 -9.34
C THR A 23 2.09 -5.45 -8.67
N PRO A 24 1.99 -5.12 -7.36
CA PRO A 24 0.71 -4.72 -6.81
C PRO A 24 0.16 -3.61 -7.70
N GLU A 25 -1.14 -3.68 -8.00
CA GLU A 25 -1.85 -2.80 -8.94
C GLU A 25 -2.01 -1.37 -8.43
N THR A 26 -0.95 -0.80 -7.88
CA THR A 26 -0.95 0.58 -7.43
C THR A 26 -1.09 1.48 -8.66
N PRO A 27 -2.13 2.33 -8.71
CA PRO A 27 -2.42 3.12 -9.90
C PRO A 27 -1.28 4.09 -10.19
N ALA A 28 -0.99 4.26 -11.48
CA ALA A 28 0.07 5.13 -11.95
C ALA A 28 -0.14 6.57 -11.48
N ARG A 29 0.94 7.20 -11.02
CA ARG A 29 0.94 8.59 -10.57
C ARG A 29 0.46 9.52 -11.68
N GLY A 30 -0.69 10.16 -11.47
CA GLY A 30 -1.30 11.11 -12.41
C GLY A 30 -2.81 10.91 -12.65
N GLN A 31 -3.38 9.77 -12.25
CA GLN A 31 -4.82 9.47 -12.45
C GLN A 31 -5.73 9.93 -11.30
N GLY A 32 -5.19 10.65 -10.31
CA GLY A 32 -5.89 10.99 -9.06
C GLY A 32 -5.94 9.82 -8.08
N ALA A 33 -6.38 10.08 -6.84
CA ALA A 33 -6.57 9.02 -5.86
C ALA A 33 -7.71 8.09 -6.34
N PRO A 34 -7.58 6.76 -6.20
CA PRO A 34 -8.64 5.83 -6.57
C PRO A 34 -9.91 6.06 -5.75
N PRO A 35 -11.05 5.46 -6.16
CA PRO A 35 -12.23 5.42 -5.30
C PRO A 35 -11.87 4.86 -3.91
N PRO A 36 -12.48 5.38 -2.83
CA PRO A 36 -12.33 4.81 -1.50
C PRO A 36 -12.71 3.33 -1.48
N LEU A 37 -11.94 2.50 -0.78
CA LEU A 37 -12.32 1.10 -0.61
C LEU A 37 -13.54 0.99 0.33
N PRO A 38 -14.42 0.00 0.13
CA PRO A 38 -15.50 -0.28 1.08
C PRO A 38 -14.94 -0.59 2.47
N GLU A 39 -15.30 0.20 3.46
CA GLU A 39 -14.87 -0.01 4.84
C GLU A 39 -15.96 -0.65 5.69
N VAL A 40 -15.61 -1.71 6.40
CA VAL A 40 -16.48 -2.29 7.42
C VAL A 40 -16.26 -1.54 8.73
N LYS A 41 -17.21 -0.69 9.10
CA LYS A 41 -17.21 -0.02 10.41
C LYS A 41 -17.56 -1.04 11.50
N THR A 42 -16.59 -1.33 12.37
CA THR A 42 -16.81 -2.17 13.56
C THR A 42 -17.55 -1.39 14.66
N ALA A 43 -18.01 -2.08 15.71
CA ALA A 43 -18.54 -1.39 16.88
C ALA A 43 -17.46 -0.51 17.54
N PRO A 44 -17.83 0.67 18.09
CA PRO A 44 -16.89 1.52 18.79
C PRO A 44 -16.29 0.78 20.00
N PRO A 45 -14.96 0.81 20.19
CA PRO A 45 -14.32 0.19 21.36
C PRO A 45 -14.76 0.78 22.70
N ALA A 46 -15.14 2.06 22.72
CA ALA A 46 -15.64 2.75 23.91
C ALA A 46 -16.68 3.83 23.55
N PRO A 47 -17.61 4.16 24.47
CA PRO A 47 -18.54 5.27 24.28
C PRO A 47 -17.81 6.59 23.99
N GLY A 48 -18.32 7.36 23.02
CA GLY A 48 -17.78 8.66 22.67
C GLY A 48 -16.59 8.65 21.71
N MET A 49 -16.11 7.49 21.25
CA MET A 49 -15.11 7.45 20.16
C MET A 49 -15.68 7.96 18.83
N LEU A 50 -14.83 8.59 18.03
CA LEU A 50 -15.15 9.11 16.71
C LEU A 50 -14.58 8.17 15.64
N TRP A 51 -15.40 7.81 14.66
CA TRP A 51 -14.94 7.07 13.50
C TRP A 51 -14.27 8.03 12.52
N ILE A 52 -13.01 7.78 12.20
CA ILE A 52 -12.28 8.46 11.14
C ILE A 52 -12.26 7.50 9.93
N PRO A 53 -12.92 7.85 8.81
CA PRO A 53 -12.89 7.02 7.62
C PRO A 53 -11.46 6.92 7.06
N GLY A 54 -11.17 5.81 6.40
CA GLY A 54 -9.90 5.62 5.71
C GLY A 54 -9.72 6.57 4.55
N ALA A 55 -8.46 6.74 4.14
CA ALA A 55 -8.09 7.67 3.09
C ALA A 55 -6.87 7.16 2.32
N TRP A 56 -6.76 7.59 1.07
CA TRP A 56 -5.55 7.43 0.28
C TRP A 56 -4.46 8.38 0.79
N HIS A 57 -3.28 7.83 1.06
CA HIS A 57 -2.07 8.56 1.39
C HIS A 57 -1.10 8.45 0.21
N ASP A 58 -0.59 9.59 -0.24
CA ASP A 58 0.50 9.64 -1.20
C ASP A 58 1.84 9.48 -0.48
N ASP A 59 2.54 8.35 -0.67
CA ASP A 59 3.83 8.08 -0.01
C ASP A 59 5.04 8.65 -0.79
N GLY A 60 4.80 9.44 -1.84
CA GLY A 60 5.85 9.95 -2.72
C GLY A 60 6.29 8.97 -3.82
N VAL A 61 5.75 7.76 -3.89
CA VAL A 61 5.88 6.84 -5.05
C VAL A 61 4.52 6.41 -5.57
N GLN A 62 3.56 6.17 -4.68
CA GLN A 62 2.28 5.55 -4.97
C GLN A 62 1.18 5.98 -3.99
N TYR A 63 -0.08 5.68 -4.30
CA TYR A 63 -1.18 5.84 -3.36
C TYR A 63 -1.34 4.59 -2.51
N VAL A 64 -1.28 4.74 -1.19
CA VAL A 64 -1.46 3.66 -0.21
C VAL A 64 -2.76 3.91 0.54
N TRP A 65 -3.62 2.89 0.63
CA TRP A 65 -4.84 2.98 1.41
C TRP A 65 -4.54 2.88 2.91
N ILE A 66 -4.94 3.89 3.68
CA ILE A 66 -4.91 3.85 5.15
C ILE A 66 -6.32 3.53 5.62
N PRO A 67 -6.55 2.38 6.29
CA PRO A 67 -7.88 2.01 6.76
C PRO A 67 -8.37 2.95 7.86
N GLY A 68 -9.69 3.14 7.90
CA GLY A 68 -10.38 3.90 8.93
C GLY A 68 -10.16 3.33 10.32
N ARG A 69 -10.26 4.21 11.31
CA ARG A 69 -10.00 3.86 12.71
C ARG A 69 -10.90 4.63 13.66
N TRP A 70 -11.05 4.07 14.86
CA TRP A 70 -11.64 4.78 15.98
C TRP A 70 -10.59 5.67 16.64
N GLU A 71 -10.94 6.93 16.87
CA GLU A 71 -10.09 7.93 17.51
C GLU A 71 -10.80 8.50 18.74
N SER A 72 -10.05 8.72 19.81
CA SER A 72 -10.57 9.41 21.00
C SER A 72 -10.83 10.88 20.65
N PRO A 73 -11.95 11.48 21.13
CA PRO A 73 -12.16 12.91 20.99
C PRO A 73 -10.95 13.66 21.54
N ARG A 74 -10.35 14.55 20.74
CA ARG A 74 -9.28 15.41 21.24
C ARG A 74 -9.89 16.30 22.33
N ARG A 75 -9.39 16.19 23.56
CA ARG A 75 -9.70 17.17 24.61
C ARG A 75 -9.17 18.52 24.12
N SER A 76 -10.02 19.52 23.99
CA SER A 76 -9.66 20.87 23.53
C SER A 76 -8.78 21.66 24.52
N THR A 77 -7.93 21.00 25.30
CA THR A 77 -7.20 21.57 26.45
C THR A 77 -5.76 22.00 26.10
N GLN A 78 -5.36 21.97 24.83
CA GLN A 78 -4.03 22.42 24.39
C GLN A 78 -4.13 23.76 23.63
N ASN A 79 -4.50 24.84 24.34
CA ASN A 79 -3.98 26.16 24.02
C ASN A 79 -3.87 26.97 25.33
N PRO A 80 -2.71 26.95 26.01
CA PRO A 80 -2.52 27.75 27.22
C PRO A 80 -2.32 29.26 26.95
N ASP A 81 -2.23 29.72 25.70
CA ASP A 81 -1.80 31.09 25.40
C ASP A 81 -2.88 31.86 24.63
N GLY A 82 -3.54 32.78 25.34
CA GLY A 82 -4.23 33.95 24.82
C GLY A 82 -3.46 35.22 25.12
#